data_AF-A0A0N0N1M1-F1
#
_entry.id   AF-A0A0N0N1M1-F1
#
_cell.length_a   1.000
_cell.length_b   1.000
_cell.length_c   1.000
_cell.angle_alpha   90.00
_cell.angle_beta   90.00
_cell.angle_gamma   90.00
#
_symmetry.space_group_name_H-M   'P 1'
#
loop_
_entity.id
_entity.type
_entity.pdbx_description
1 polymer ?
#
loop_
_entity_poly.entity_id
_entity_poly.type
_entity_poly.pdbx_seq_one_letter_code
_entity_poly.pdbx_strand_id
1 'polypeptide(L)'
;MVETARRVLDYTGGTLVMPMTVLVEQYWREISSGLAQHAIPVRHLVLHADQDTLRGRIAGDTVLGPNSPFRLQYLEPYAEAARTWLHAEAEVVDTTHLTPAQAAQQIAEAVKS
;
A
#
# COMPACT_ATOMS: atom_id res chain seq x y z
N MET A 1 1.41 5.33 14.65
CA MET A 1 0.58 5.27 13.43
C MET A 1 -0.89 5.45 13.74
N VAL A 2 -1.51 4.56 14.53
CA VAL A 2 -2.94 4.59 14.86
C VAL A 2 -3.37 5.96 15.41
N GLU A 3 -2.71 6.46 16.45
CA GLU A 3 -3.08 7.75 17.07
C GLU A 3 -2.87 8.94 16.11
N THR A 4 -1.86 8.88 15.24
CA THR A 4 -1.64 9.88 14.19
C THR A 4 -2.78 9.87 13.18
N ALA A 5 -3.15 8.69 12.67
CA ALA A 5 -4.24 8.53 11.72
C ALA A 5 -5.57 9.02 12.30
N ARG A 6 -5.85 8.65 13.57
CA ARG A 6 -7.04 9.11 14.30
C ARG A 6 -7.09 10.63 14.39
N ARG A 7 -6.01 11.28 14.87
CA ARG A 7 -5.97 12.74 15.01
C ARG A 7 -6.09 13.47 13.67
N VAL A 8 -5.45 12.96 12.62
CA VAL A 8 -5.56 13.55 11.28
C VAL A 8 -6.99 13.41 10.78
N LEU A 9 -7.61 12.25 10.92
CA LEU A 9 -8.99 12.02 10.50
C LEU A 9 -9.99 12.89 11.28
N ASP A 10 -9.80 13.01 12.61
CA ASP A 10 -10.60 13.89 13.46
C ASP A 10 -10.50 15.36 13.02
N TYR A 11 -9.32 15.78 12.55
CA TYR A 11 -9.05 17.15 12.11
C TYR A 11 -9.59 17.42 10.69
N THR A 12 -9.33 16.53 9.73
CA THR A 12 -9.69 16.76 8.32
C THR A 12 -11.14 16.42 8.03
N GLY A 13 -11.73 15.49 8.78
CA GLY A 13 -12.94 14.79 8.37
C GLY A 13 -12.75 13.99 7.07
N GLY A 14 -13.80 13.28 6.65
CA GLY A 14 -13.85 12.60 5.35
C GLY A 14 -13.00 11.33 5.26
N THR A 15 -12.24 11.19 4.17
CA THR A 15 -11.42 10.00 3.89
C THR A 15 -9.94 10.32 4.04
N LEU A 16 -9.22 9.51 4.80
CA LEU A 16 -7.77 9.57 4.93
C LEU A 16 -7.13 8.47 4.07
N VAL A 17 -6.25 8.86 3.14
CA VAL A 17 -5.43 7.92 2.36
C VAL A 17 -4.05 7.82 2.99
N MET A 18 -3.58 6.60 3.27
CA MET A 18 -2.31 6.33 3.96
C MET A 18 -1.39 5.43 3.13
N PRO A 19 -0.59 5.98 2.20
CA PRO A 19 0.41 5.20 1.47
C PRO A 19 1.49 4.68 2.43
N MET A 20 1.68 3.36 2.47
CA MET A 20 2.64 2.71 3.36
C MET A 20 3.27 1.49 2.69
N THR A 21 4.49 1.15 3.10
CA THR A 21 5.13 -0.14 2.79
C THR A 21 5.08 -0.99 4.05
N VAL A 22 4.17 -1.98 4.09
CA VAL A 22 4.01 -2.90 5.22
C VAL A 22 4.24 -4.32 4.73
N LEU A 23 5.41 -4.88 5.08
CA LEU A 23 5.83 -6.21 4.64
C LEU A 23 5.87 -7.23 5.79
N VAL A 24 5.55 -6.80 7.01
CA VAL A 24 5.50 -7.63 8.21
C VAL A 24 4.04 -7.75 8.65
N GLU A 25 3.51 -8.98 8.61
CA GLU A 25 2.11 -9.25 8.92
C GLU A 25 1.71 -8.82 10.34
N GLN A 26 2.57 -9.10 11.34
CA GLN A 26 2.30 -8.69 12.71
C GLN A 26 2.11 -7.17 12.82
N TYR A 27 2.92 -6.39 12.09
CA TYR A 27 2.81 -4.94 12.09
C TYR A 27 1.51 -4.47 11.42
N TRP A 28 1.08 -5.14 10.34
CA TRP A 28 -0.25 -4.90 9.77
C TRP A 28 -1.38 -5.18 10.77
N ARG A 29 -1.29 -6.30 11.52
CA ARG A 29 -2.28 -6.65 12.55
C ARG A 29 -2.33 -5.60 13.67
N GLU A 30 -1.20 -5.05 14.09
CA GLU A 30 -1.15 -3.94 15.07
C GLU A 30 -1.83 -2.67 14.55
N ILE A 31 -1.59 -2.29 13.29
CA ILE A 31 -2.22 -1.11 12.67
C ILE A 31 -3.73 -1.30 12.54
N SER A 32 -4.15 -2.39 11.91
CA SER A 32 -5.56 -2.67 11.63
C SER A 32 -6.37 -2.84 12.91
N SER A 33 -5.85 -3.59 13.90
CA SER A 33 -6.52 -3.76 15.19
C SER A 33 -6.62 -2.44 15.97
N GLY A 34 -5.57 -1.63 15.99
CA GLY A 34 -5.61 -0.33 16.66
C GLY A 34 -6.59 0.65 16.00
N LEU A 35 -6.69 0.67 14.67
CA LEU A 35 -7.70 1.48 13.97
C LEU A 35 -9.13 0.99 14.27
N ALA A 36 -9.33 -0.33 14.29
CA ALA A 36 -10.62 -0.93 14.64
C ALA A 36 -11.05 -0.62 16.09
N GLN A 37 -10.11 -0.56 17.05
CA GLN A 37 -10.39 -0.15 18.44
C GLN A 37 -10.96 1.27 18.54
N HIS A 38 -10.64 2.13 17.57
CA HIS A 38 -11.20 3.48 17.46
C HIS A 38 -12.41 3.57 16.52
N ALA A 39 -12.98 2.43 16.12
CA ALA A 39 -14.09 2.34 15.18
C ALA A 39 -13.82 3.04 13.83
N ILE A 40 -12.55 3.10 13.40
CA ILE A 40 -12.16 3.66 12.11
C ILE A 40 -12.25 2.55 11.06
N PRO A 41 -13.17 2.62 10.09
CA PRO A 41 -13.24 1.63 9.02
C PRO A 41 -12.02 1.75 8.10
N VAL A 42 -11.45 0.62 7.73
CA VAL A 42 -10.26 0.55 6.87
C VAL A 42 -10.58 -0.21 5.58
N ARG A 43 -10.26 0.40 4.43
CA ARG A 43 -10.18 -0.30 3.14
C ARG A 43 -8.71 -0.57 2.85
N HIS A 44 -8.30 -1.83 2.98
CA HIS A 44 -6.93 -2.25 2.75
C HIS A 44 -6.74 -2.64 1.29
N LEU A 45 -5.91 -1.87 0.58
CA LEU A 45 -5.60 -2.07 -0.83
C LEU A 45 -4.11 -2.33 -1.01
N VAL A 46 -3.77 -3.31 -1.86
CA VAL A 46 -2.40 -3.60 -2.25
C VAL A 46 -2.21 -3.22 -3.70
N LEU A 47 -1.28 -2.30 -3.96
CA LEU A 47 -0.85 -1.97 -5.32
C LEU A 47 0.21 -2.99 -5.76
N HIS A 48 -0.23 -4.02 -6.47
CA HIS A 48 0.64 -5.06 -6.98
C HIS A 48 1.29 -4.64 -8.30
N ALA A 49 2.51 -5.11 -8.53
CA ALA A 49 3.09 -5.24 -9.85
C ALA A 49 4.09 -6.39 -9.80
N ASP A 50 4.33 -7.05 -10.93
CA ASP A 50 5.36 -8.08 -11.00
C ASP A 50 6.77 -7.53 -10.66
N GLN A 51 7.69 -8.43 -10.29
CA GLN A 51 9.02 -8.04 -9.83
C GLN A 51 9.83 -7.28 -10.90
N ASP A 52 9.66 -7.64 -12.18
CA ASP A 52 10.41 -7.02 -13.27
C ASP A 52 9.90 -5.59 -13.51
N THR A 53 8.60 -5.37 -13.42
CA THR A 53 7.96 -4.05 -13.47
C THR A 53 8.38 -3.20 -12.28
N LEU A 54 8.36 -3.73 -11.06
CA LEU A 54 8.83 -2.99 -9.88
C LEU A 54 10.31 -2.60 -10.01
N ARG A 55 11.17 -3.53 -10.42
CA ARG A 55 12.59 -3.26 -10.68
C ARG A 55 12.78 -2.19 -11.75
N GLY A 56 12.05 -2.29 -12.86
CA GLY A 56 12.09 -1.33 -13.95
C GLY A 56 11.65 0.07 -13.50
N ARG A 57 10.56 0.17 -12.72
CA ARG A 57 10.08 1.44 -12.15
C ARG A 57 11.09 2.07 -11.19
N ILE A 58 11.72 1.28 -10.32
CA ILE A 58 12.77 1.78 -9.41
C ILE A 58 14.01 2.24 -10.19
N ALA A 59 14.41 1.48 -11.21
CA ALA A 59 15.54 1.83 -12.07
C ALA A 59 15.30 3.11 -12.87
N GLY A 60 14.06 3.33 -13.33
CA GLY A 60 13.67 4.49 -14.14
C GLY A 60 13.18 5.71 -13.35
N ASP A 61 13.13 5.67 -12.03
CA ASP A 61 12.60 6.78 -11.23
C ASP A 61 13.58 7.96 -11.20
N THR A 62 13.23 9.04 -11.89
CA THR A 62 14.02 10.27 -11.96
C THR A 62 13.73 11.26 -10.83
N VAL A 63 12.69 11.02 -10.03
CA VAL A 63 12.25 11.92 -8.95
C VAL A 63 13.00 11.61 -7.66
N LEU A 64 13.00 10.34 -7.25
CA LEU A 64 13.72 9.89 -6.04
C LEU A 64 15.14 9.41 -6.33
N GLY A 65 15.48 9.29 -7.61
CA GLY A 65 16.78 8.83 -8.08
C GLY A 65 16.73 7.38 -8.58
N PRO A 66 17.38 7.10 -9.72
CA PRO A 66 17.34 5.80 -10.36
C PRO A 66 18.11 4.77 -9.53
N ASN A 67 17.74 3.49 -9.67
CA ASN A 67 18.47 2.35 -9.11
C ASN A 67 18.69 2.43 -7.59
N SER A 68 17.74 2.98 -6.85
CA SER A 68 17.81 3.11 -5.39
C SER A 68 18.08 1.75 -4.71
N PRO A 69 19.26 1.54 -4.11
CA PRO A 69 19.59 0.27 -3.45
C PRO A 69 18.64 -0.04 -2.30
N PHE A 70 18.22 1.00 -1.58
CA PHE A 70 17.23 0.89 -0.51
C PHE A 70 15.90 0.34 -1.01
N ARG A 71 15.39 0.75 -2.17
CA ARG A 71 14.11 0.23 -2.70
C ARG A 71 14.27 -1.16 -3.29
N LEU A 72 15.39 -1.41 -3.98
CA LEU A 72 15.68 -2.71 -4.57
C LEU A 72 15.76 -3.83 -3.52
N GLN A 73 16.26 -3.55 -2.32
CA GLN A 73 16.34 -4.55 -1.24
C GLN A 73 14.97 -5.07 -0.79
N TYR A 74 13.88 -4.34 -1.07
CA TYR A 74 12.52 -4.73 -0.68
C TYR A 74 11.75 -5.51 -1.75
N LEU A 75 12.34 -5.76 -2.93
CA LEU A 75 11.68 -6.56 -3.97
C LEU A 75 11.34 -7.97 -3.50
N GLU A 76 12.32 -8.68 -2.91
CA GLU A 76 12.10 -10.04 -2.41
C GLU A 76 11.25 -10.07 -1.13
N PRO A 77 11.48 -9.19 -0.12
CA PRO A 77 10.56 -9.07 1.00
C PRO A 77 9.10 -8.79 0.59
N TYR A 78 8.88 -7.97 -0.44
CA TYR A 78 7.54 -7.75 -0.98
C TYR A 78 6.98 -9.01 -1.63
N ALA A 79 7.77 -9.71 -2.46
CA ALA A 79 7.34 -10.94 -3.09
C ALA A 79 6.98 -12.03 -2.06
N GLU A 80 7.71 -12.11 -0.94
CA GLU A 80 7.40 -13.00 0.19
C GLU A 80 6.10 -12.59 0.88
N ALA A 81 5.93 -11.32 1.22
CA ALA A 81 4.70 -10.85 1.85
C ALA A 81 3.48 -11.08 0.94
N ALA A 82 3.60 -10.76 -0.36
CA ALA A 82 2.56 -10.94 -1.37
C ALA A 82 2.07 -12.39 -1.46
N ARG A 83 3.00 -13.37 -1.49
CA ARG A 83 2.66 -14.79 -1.63
C ARG A 83 2.20 -15.46 -0.33
N THR A 84 2.46 -14.86 0.84
CA THR A 84 2.17 -15.49 2.14
C THR A 84 0.95 -14.92 2.85
N TRP A 85 0.80 -13.60 2.93
CA TRP A 85 -0.26 -12.99 3.75
C TRP A 85 -0.89 -11.75 3.12
N LEU A 86 -0.10 -10.93 2.43
CA LEU A 86 -0.49 -9.58 2.05
C LEU A 86 -1.66 -9.55 1.06
N HIS A 87 -1.69 -10.47 0.09
CA HIS A 87 -2.80 -10.58 -0.86
C HIS A 87 -4.06 -11.20 -0.24
N ALA A 88 -3.94 -11.94 0.87
CA ALA A 88 -5.09 -12.52 1.56
C ALA A 88 -5.81 -11.51 2.47
N GLU A 89 -5.07 -10.51 2.96
CA GLU A 89 -5.57 -9.50 3.91
C GLU A 89 -6.02 -8.20 3.22
N ALA A 90 -6.01 -8.13 1.89
CA ALA A 90 -6.27 -6.91 1.12
C ALA A 90 -6.98 -7.18 -0.20
N GLU A 91 -7.64 -6.15 -0.72
CA GLU A 91 -8.05 -6.10 -2.12
C GLU A 91 -6.83 -5.73 -2.99
N VAL A 92 -6.52 -6.55 -3.99
CA VAL A 92 -5.34 -6.38 -4.84
C VAL A 92 -5.70 -5.59 -6.09
N VAL A 93 -4.99 -4.47 -6.30
CA VAL A 93 -5.03 -3.69 -7.53
C VAL A 93 -3.75 -3.98 -8.31
N ASP A 94 -3.86 -4.79 -9.37
CA ASP A 94 -2.71 -5.10 -10.24
C ASP A 94 -2.41 -3.91 -11.16
N THR A 95 -1.27 -3.28 -10.91
CA THR A 95 -0.79 -2.10 -11.63
C THR A 95 0.25 -2.43 -12.68
N THR A 96 0.57 -3.70 -12.93
CA THR A 96 1.67 -4.13 -13.82
C THR A 96 1.62 -3.42 -15.18
N HIS A 97 0.42 -3.32 -15.75
CA HIS A 97 0.18 -2.68 -17.06
C HIS A 97 -0.64 -1.39 -16.98
N LEU A 98 -0.80 -0.83 -15.78
CA LEU A 98 -1.59 0.38 -15.57
C LEU A 98 -0.71 1.62 -15.50
N THR A 99 -1.23 2.70 -16.09
CA THR A 99 -0.76 4.06 -15.80
C THR A 99 -1.19 4.50 -14.40
N PRO A 100 -0.53 5.50 -13.78
CA PRO A 100 -0.96 6.04 -12.49
C PRO A 100 -2.42 6.49 -12.45
N ALA A 101 -2.92 7.10 -13.54
CA ALA A 101 -4.32 7.53 -13.63
C ALA A 101 -5.30 6.35 -13.64
N GLN A 102 -4.97 5.28 -14.36
CA GLN A 102 -5.79 4.05 -14.37
C GLN A 102 -5.78 3.34 -13.01
N ALA A 103 -4.62 3.26 -12.36
CA ALA A 103 -4.52 2.72 -11.00
C ALA A 103 -5.35 3.54 -10.00
N ALA A 104 -5.26 4.87 -10.07
CA ALA A 104 -6.07 5.77 -9.24
C ALA A 104 -7.58 5.57 -9.47
N GLN A 105 -8.00 5.41 -10.73
CA GLN A 105 -9.39 5.13 -11.06
C GLN A 105 -9.85 3.79 -10.47
N GLN A 106 -9.05 2.73 -10.59
CA GLN A 106 -9.39 1.42 -10.00
C GLN A 106 -9.50 1.48 -8.49
N ILE A 107 -8.57 2.16 -7.81
CA ILE A 107 -8.63 2.41 -6.36
C ILE A 107 -9.92 3.14 -5.99
N ALA A 108 -10.29 4.18 -6.75
CA ALA A 108 -11.48 4.96 -6.50
C ALA A 108 -12.78 4.15 -6.69
N GLU A 109 -12.80 3.19 -7.61
CA GLU A 109 -13.95 2.27 -7.76
C GLU A 109 -13.98 1.20 -6.66
N ALA A 110 -12.82 0.62 -6.30
CA ALA A 110 -12.70 -0.36 -5.22
C ALA A 110 -13.32 0.15 -3.92
N VAL A 111 -13.01 1.38 -3.51
CA VAL A 111 -13.53 1.96 -2.25
C VAL A 111 -15.02 2.31 -2.25
N LYS A 112 -15.69 2.33 -3.41
CA LYS A 112 -17.14 2.58 -3.51
C LYS A 112 -17.99 1.31 -3.36
N SER A 113 -17.40 0.15 -3.62
CA SER A 113 -18.06 -1.17 -3.52
C SER A 113 -18.17 -1.65 -2.07
#